data_AF-A0A4Q5TYC6-F1
#
_entry.id   AF-A0A4Q5TYC6-F1
#
_cell.length_a   1.000
_cell.length_b   1.000
_cell.length_c   1.000
_cell.angle_alpha   90.00
_cell.angle_beta   90.00
_cell.angle_gamma   90.00
#
_symmetry.space_group_name_H-M   'P 1'
#
loop_
_entity.id
_entity.type
_entity.pdbx_description
1 polymer ?
#
loop_
_entity_poly.entity_id
_entity_poly.type
_entity_poly.pdbx_seq_one_letter_code
_entity_poly.pdbx_strand_id
1 'polypeptide(L)'
;MRAASIQEIKKEIATLKPAQVVDICMRLGKFKKENKELMTYLLFEAQDEQGYIRSVKEEIDTLLSEINLSQLYYAKKSLRKVGRIINKYTRYSSEKPT
;
A
#
# COMPACT_ATOMS: atom_id res chain seq x y z
N MET A 1 5.31 12.84 22.48
CA MET A 1 6.59 12.86 21.72
C MET A 1 6.37 13.65 20.45
N ARG A 2 7.28 14.57 20.06
CA ARG A 2 7.21 15.25 18.76
C ARG A 2 7.87 14.34 17.71
N ALA A 3 7.18 14.10 16.60
CA ALA A 3 7.76 13.35 15.49
C ALA A 3 8.80 14.22 14.77
N ALA A 4 9.95 13.64 14.41
CA ALA A 4 10.94 14.30 13.56
C ALA A 4 10.35 14.53 12.15
N SER A 5 10.82 15.57 11.47
CA SER A 5 10.46 15.85 10.08
C SER A 5 11.01 14.76 9.15
N ILE A 6 10.40 14.62 7.97
CA ILE A 6 10.88 13.69 6.93
C ILE A 6 12.33 13.99 6.53
N GLN A 7 12.73 15.27 6.51
CA GLN A 7 14.09 15.68 6.17
C GLN A 7 15.12 15.23 7.22
N GLU A 8 14.79 15.36 8.51
CA GLU A 8 15.64 14.89 9.60
C GLU A 8 15.76 13.36 9.58
N ILE A 9 14.64 12.65 9.42
CA ILE A 9 14.63 11.18 9.31
C ILE A 9 15.49 10.73 8.12
N LYS A 10 15.38 11.39 6.97
CA LYS A 10 16.19 11.08 5.78
C LYS A 10 17.69 11.28 6.02
N LYS A 11 18.07 12.39 6.68
CA LYS A 11 19.48 12.66 7.02
C LYS A 11 20.04 11.58 7.94
N GLU A 12 19.28 11.15 8.94
CA GLU A 12 19.72 10.11 9.87
C GLU A 12 19.83 8.75 9.18
N ILE A 13 18.85 8.34 8.36
CA ILE A 13 18.94 7.07 7.62
C ILE A 13 20.19 7.02 6.74
N ALA A 14 20.60 8.14 6.15
CA ALA A 14 21.77 8.22 5.29
C ALA A 14 23.11 8.05 6.02
N THR A 15 23.17 8.20 7.36
CA THR A 15 24.39 7.99 8.15
C THR A 15 24.53 6.55 8.66
N LEU A 16 23.46 5.75 8.58
CA LEU A 16 23.41 4.39 9.11
C LEU A 16 24.06 3.37 8.17
N LYS A 17 24.55 2.26 8.75
CA LYS A 17 25.03 1.11 7.97
C LYS A 17 23.84 0.39 7.32
N PRO A 18 24.02 -0.26 6.15
CA PRO A 18 22.93 -0.96 5.45
C PRO A 18 22.15 -1.95 6.32
N ALA A 19 22.84 -2.74 7.16
CA ALA A 19 22.19 -3.69 8.07
C ALA A 19 21.22 -3.02 9.05
N GLN A 20 21.57 -1.84 9.58
CA GLN A 20 20.72 -1.11 10.51
C GLN A 20 19.49 -0.53 9.81
N VAL A 21 19.64 -0.11 8.55
CA VAL A 21 18.51 0.35 7.73
C VAL A 21 17.53 -0.80 7.47
N VAL A 22 18.04 -2.01 7.17
CA VAL A 22 17.21 -3.21 7.02
C VAL A 22 16.43 -3.48 8.30
N ASP A 23 17.06 -3.44 9.47
CA ASP A 23 16.39 -3.66 10.76
C ASP A 23 15.26 -2.65 11.00
N ILE A 24 15.48 -1.38 10.66
CA ILE A 24 14.46 -0.33 10.75
C ILE A 24 13.30 -0.63 9.80
N CYS A 25 13.57 -0.96 8.54
CA CYS A 25 12.54 -1.32 7.56
C CYS A 25 11.71 -2.52 8.04
N MET A 26 12.37 -3.55 8.60
CA MET A 26 11.68 -4.71 9.16
C MET A 26 10.80 -4.35 10.36
N ARG A 27 11.24 -3.43 11.23
CA ARG A 27 10.43 -2.95 12.35
C ARG A 27 9.22 -2.15 11.85
N LEU A 28 9.39 -1.30 10.83
CA LEU A 28 8.31 -0.53 10.22
C LEU A 28 7.26 -1.43 9.55
N GLY A 29 7.70 -2.47 8.83
CA GLY A 29 6.81 -3.45 8.19
C GLY A 29 6.03 -4.30 9.21
N LYS A 30 6.65 -4.65 10.34
CA LYS A 30 5.95 -5.34 11.46
C LYS A 30 4.97 -4.43 12.19
N PHE A 31 5.26 -3.12 12.26
CA PHE A 31 4.45 -2.16 12.99
C PHE A 31 3.12 -1.84 12.30
N LYS A 32 3.11 -1.73 10.97
CA LYS A 32 1.92 -1.30 10.23
C LYS A 32 1.74 -2.09 8.93
N LYS A 33 0.53 -2.62 8.71
CA LYS A 33 0.19 -3.42 7.52
C LYS A 33 0.48 -2.67 6.22
N GLU A 34 0.10 -1.40 6.15
CA GLU A 34 0.30 -0.57 4.96
C GLU A 34 1.79 -0.35 4.63
N ASN A 35 2.67 -0.37 5.64
CA ASN A 35 4.11 -0.32 5.38
C ASN A 35 4.60 -1.62 4.74
N LYS A 36 4.11 -2.77 5.24
CA LYS A 36 4.42 -4.07 4.66
C LYS A 36 3.91 -4.16 3.21
N GLU A 37 2.67 -3.75 2.96
CA GLU A 37 2.08 -3.74 1.61
C GLU A 37 2.89 -2.84 0.65
N LEU A 38 3.26 -1.62 1.07
CA LEU A 38 4.11 -0.74 0.26
C LEU A 38 5.51 -1.33 0.02
N MET A 39 6.12 -1.97 1.02
CA MET A 39 7.40 -2.65 0.85
C MET A 39 7.28 -3.82 -0.13
N THR A 40 6.18 -4.57 -0.08
CA THR A 40 5.91 -5.64 -1.06
C THR A 40 5.89 -5.08 -2.47
N TYR A 41 5.13 -4.00 -2.68
CA TYR A 41 5.06 -3.34 -3.98
C TYR A 41 6.46 -2.90 -4.45
N LEU A 42 7.18 -2.11 -3.63
CA LEU A 42 8.48 -1.54 -4.01
C LEU A 42 9.56 -2.60 -4.28
N LEU A 43 9.55 -3.73 -3.57
CA LEU A 43 10.61 -4.74 -3.65
C LEU A 43 10.32 -5.86 -4.66
N PHE A 44 9.04 -6.16 -4.93
CA PHE A 44 8.66 -7.34 -5.71
C PHE A 44 7.77 -7.03 -6.92
N GLU A 45 6.96 -5.97 -6.88
CA GLU A 45 5.93 -5.73 -7.89
C GLU A 45 6.26 -4.54 -8.81
N ALA A 46 7.02 -3.56 -8.33
CA ALA A 46 7.37 -2.34 -9.07
C ALA A 46 8.19 -2.58 -10.35
N GLN A 47 8.73 -3.78 -10.56
CA GLN A 47 9.43 -4.15 -11.79
C GLN A 47 8.48 -4.60 -12.91
N ASP A 48 7.26 -5.03 -12.58
CA ASP A 48 6.20 -5.40 -13.53
C ASP A 48 4.89 -4.68 -13.14
N GLU A 49 4.86 -3.38 -13.44
CA GLU A 49 3.70 -2.54 -13.13
C GLU A 49 2.41 -3.04 -13.80
N GLN A 50 2.52 -3.62 -15.01
CA GLN A 50 1.37 -4.19 -15.69
C GLN A 50 0.85 -5.44 -14.97
N GLY A 51 1.74 -6.28 -14.45
CA GLY A 51 1.40 -7.41 -13.57
C GLY A 51 0.72 -6.96 -12.28
N TYR A 52 1.26 -5.93 -11.62
CA TYR A 52 0.64 -5.32 -10.44
C TYR A 52 -0.75 -4.77 -10.73
N ILE A 53 -0.93 -4.04 -11.83
CA ILE A 53 -2.25 -3.53 -12.24
C ILE A 53 -3.23 -4.67 -12.49
N ARG A 54 -2.79 -5.78 -13.11
CA ARG A 54 -3.64 -6.96 -13.33
C ARG A 54 -4.07 -7.59 -12.01
N SER A 55 -3.15 -7.83 -11.09
CA SER A 55 -3.48 -8.45 -9.79
C SER A 55 -4.42 -7.57 -8.96
N VAL A 56 -4.21 -6.24 -8.97
CA VAL A 56 -5.11 -5.27 -8.32
C VAL A 56 -6.51 -5.34 -8.92
N LYS A 57 -6.65 -5.42 -10.25
CA LYS A 57 -7.96 -5.56 -10.92
C LYS A 57 -8.65 -6.87 -10.53
N GLU A 58 -7.93 -7.99 -10.53
CA GLU A 58 -8.47 -9.29 -10.11
C GLU A 58 -8.98 -9.28 -8.66
N GLU A 59 -8.24 -8.63 -7.75
CA GLU A 59 -8.68 -8.45 -6.37
C GLU A 59 -9.95 -7.58 -6.28
N ILE A 60 -10.00 -6.48 -7.05
CA ILE A 60 -11.18 -5.60 -7.09
C ILE A 60 -12.39 -6.35 -7.63
N ASP A 61 -12.24 -7.12 -8.70
CA ASP A 61 -13.33 -7.92 -9.29
C ASP A 61 -13.86 -8.94 -8.28
N THR A 62 -12.95 -9.59 -7.54
CA THR A 62 -13.32 -10.49 -6.44
C THR A 62 -14.12 -9.76 -5.37
N LEU A 63 -13.63 -8.62 -4.88
CA LEU A 63 -14.31 -7.82 -3.85
C LEU A 63 -15.69 -7.29 -4.30
N LEU A 64 -15.83 -6.97 -5.59
CA LEU A 64 -17.11 -6.56 -6.17
C LEU A 64 -18.10 -7.73 -6.24
N SER A 65 -17.63 -8.93 -6.56
CA SER A 65 -18.46 -10.14 -6.61
C SER A 65 -19.02 -10.55 -5.24
N GLU A 66 -18.30 -10.22 -4.16
CA GLU A 66 -18.71 -10.47 -2.77
C GLU A 66 -19.75 -9.46 -2.24
N ILE A 67 -20.09 -8.42 -3.01
CA ILE A 67 -21.01 -7.39 -2.53
C ILE A 67 -22.41 -7.97 -2.40
N ASN A 68 -22.94 -7.90 -1.18
CA ASN A 68 -24.35 -8.17 -0.94
C ASN A 68 -25.23 -7.05 -1.54
N LEU A 69 -25.93 -7.38 -2.62
CA LEU A 69 -26.87 -6.49 -3.32
C LEU A 69 -28.32 -6.57 -2.80
N SER A 70 -28.63 -7.48 -1.87
CA SER A 70 -29.99 -7.66 -1.36
C SER A 70 -30.46 -6.48 -0.51
N GLN A 71 -29.53 -5.68 0.02
CA GLN A 71 -29.85 -4.50 0.81
C GLN A 71 -28.97 -3.32 0.43
N LEU A 72 -29.61 -2.26 -0.07
CA LEU A 72 -28.96 -1.08 -0.66
C LEU A 72 -27.95 -0.41 0.29
N TYR A 73 -28.24 -0.41 1.59
CA TYR A 73 -27.33 0.11 2.61
C TYR A 73 -26.00 -0.66 2.64
N TYR A 74 -26.05 -2.00 2.64
CA TYR A 74 -24.85 -2.85 2.67
C TYR A 74 -24.11 -2.83 1.33
N ALA A 75 -24.82 -2.74 0.21
CA ALA A 75 -24.21 -2.52 -1.10
C ALA A 75 -23.39 -1.22 -1.13
N LYS A 76 -23.99 -0.08 -0.74
CA LYS A 76 -23.30 1.21 -0.64
C LYS A 76 -22.12 1.17 0.33
N LYS A 77 -22.25 0.48 1.46
CA LYS A 77 -21.17 0.32 2.45
C LYS A 77 -19.98 -0.44 1.85
N SER A 78 -20.25 -1.52 1.13
CA SER A 78 -19.22 -2.35 0.50
C SER A 78 -18.52 -1.62 -0.65
N LEU A 79 -19.26 -0.92 -1.50
CA LEU A 79 -18.68 -0.07 -2.55
C LEU A 79 -17.73 0.99 -2.00
N ARG A 80 -18.07 1.65 -0.88
CA ARG A 80 -17.13 2.59 -0.21
C ARG A 80 -15.88 1.90 0.30
N LYS A 81 -15.99 0.67 0.80
CA LYS A 81 -14.83 -0.14 1.23
C LYS A 81 -13.93 -0.44 0.02
N VAL A 82 -14.50 -0.91 -1.09
CA VAL A 82 -13.77 -1.16 -2.34
C VAL A 82 -13.07 0.11 -2.83
N GLY A 83 -13.77 1.26 -2.87
CA GLY A 83 -13.16 2.53 -3.27
C GLY A 83 -11.98 2.97 -2.38
N ARG A 84 -11.99 2.65 -1.08
CA ARG A 84 -10.83 2.90 -0.20
C ARG A 84 -9.65 1.97 -0.52
N ILE A 85 -9.92 0.72 -0.90
CA ILE A 85 -8.90 -0.26 -1.29
C ILE A 85 -8.24 0.18 -2.60
N ILE A 86 -9.04 0.55 -3.60
CA ILE A 86 -8.55 1.12 -4.87
C ILE A 86 -7.63 2.31 -4.59
N ASN A 87 -8.10 3.29 -3.81
CA ASN A 87 -7.31 4.47 -3.45
C ASN A 87 -6.02 4.14 -2.67
N LYS A 88 -5.96 3.00 -1.98
CA LYS A 88 -4.76 2.55 -1.29
C LYS A 88 -3.76 1.97 -2.29
N TYR A 89 -4.18 1.07 -3.17
CA TYR A 89 -3.32 0.45 -4.17
C TYR A 89 -2.79 1.45 -5.20
N THR A 90 -3.59 2.45 -5.59
CA THR A 90 -3.12 3.53 -6.49
C THR A 90 -2.05 4.40 -5.86
N ARG A 91 -2.06 4.59 -4.53
CA ARG A 91 -1.00 5.35 -3.82
C ARG A 91 0.34 4.61 -3.77
N TYR A 92 0.35 3.29 -3.91
CA TYR A 92 1.59 2.53 -3.94
C TYR A 92 2.29 2.69 -5.29
N SER A 93 1.53 2.59 -6.39
CA SER A 93 2.03 2.65 -7.76
C SER A 93 2.86 3.91 -8.06
N SER A 94 2.49 5.10 -7.57
CA SER A 94 3.19 6.39 -7.74
C SER A 94 3.56 6.80 -9.18
N GLU A 95 3.34 5.96 -10.19
CA GLU A 95 3.46 6.37 -11.58
C GLU A 95 2.25 7.24 -11.93
N LYS A 96 2.52 8.49 -12.30
CA LYS A 96 1.51 9.31 -12.96
C LYS A 96 1.23 8.64 -14.31
N PRO A 97 -0.03 8.52 -14.74
CA PRO A 97 -0.34 8.00 -16.06
C PRO A 97 0.45 8.81 -17.09
N THR A 98 1.29 8.11 -17.86
CA THR A 98 2.03 8.68 -18.99
C THR A 98 1.07 8.89 -20.16
#